data_AF-A0A7Y0UWB3-F1
#
_entry.id   AF-A0A7Y0UWB3-F1
#
_cell.length_a   1.000
_cell.length_b   1.000
_cell.length_c   1.000
_cell.angle_alpha   90.00
_cell.angle_beta   90.00
_cell.angle_gamma   90.00
#
_symmetry.space_group_name_H-M   'P 1'
#
loop_
_entity.id
_entity.type
_entity.pdbx_description
1 polymer ?
#
loop_
_entity_poly.entity_id
_entity_poly.type
_entity_poly.pdbx_seq_one_letter_code
_entity_poly.pdbx_strand_id
1 'polypeptide(L)'
;THQNARKAYNLLASQTRRGTLFAFLNPHLQAQATLPLPSTTNALEGGINAQIKALIRNHRGLSENHMRRAVEWWCYLHSENPVIPHLLIKPEHLNPQAKPQTREPKPGPALWDVGIDLTQTDYHPDISIRK
;
A
#
# COMPACT_ATOMS: atom_id res chain seq x y z
N THR A 1 2.49 -40.65 0.16
CA THR A 1 2.70 -39.67 -0.93
C THR A 1 2.66 -38.26 -0.38
N HIS A 2 3.66 -37.42 -0.64
CA HIS A 2 3.83 -36.12 0.03
C HIS A 2 2.83 -35.07 -0.47
N GLN A 3 2.01 -34.50 0.43
CA GLN A 3 0.91 -33.58 0.07
C GLN A 3 1.41 -32.34 -0.69
N ASN A 4 2.53 -31.75 -0.27
CA ASN A 4 3.08 -30.55 -0.92
C ASN A 4 3.51 -30.82 -2.36
N ALA A 5 4.08 -32.01 -2.63
CA ALA A 5 4.47 -32.39 -3.98
C ALA A 5 3.24 -32.52 -4.89
N ARG A 6 2.14 -33.11 -4.38
CA ARG A 6 0.89 -33.23 -5.13
C ARG A 6 0.24 -31.87 -5.42
N LYS A 7 0.27 -30.95 -4.45
CA LYS A 7 -0.20 -29.56 -4.65
C LYS A 7 0.62 -28.83 -5.71
N ALA A 8 1.96 -28.90 -5.63
CA ALA A 8 2.84 -28.28 -6.60
C ALA A 8 2.62 -28.84 -8.01
N TYR A 9 2.51 -30.17 -8.15
CA TYR A 9 2.20 -30.82 -9.42
C TYR A 9 0.86 -30.35 -9.99
N ASN A 10 -0.21 -30.36 -9.18
CA ASN A 10 -1.53 -29.95 -9.62
C ASN A 10 -1.56 -28.48 -10.05
N LEU A 11 -0.82 -27.62 -9.35
CA LEU A 11 -0.65 -26.21 -9.73
C LEU A 11 0.02 -26.11 -11.09
N LEU A 12 1.19 -26.74 -11.28
CA LEU A 12 1.91 -26.71 -12.55
C LEU A 12 1.05 -27.28 -13.69
N ALA A 13 0.44 -28.45 -13.50
CA ALA A 13 -0.43 -29.07 -14.49
C ALA A 13 -1.63 -28.17 -14.87
N SER A 14 -2.20 -27.47 -13.89
CA SER A 14 -3.28 -26.50 -14.13
C SER A 14 -2.78 -25.31 -14.96
N GLN A 15 -1.63 -24.73 -14.61
CA GLN A 15 -1.05 -23.60 -15.34
C GLN A 15 -0.63 -23.98 -16.77
N THR A 16 -0.04 -25.18 -16.95
CA THR A 16 0.26 -25.72 -18.29
C THR A 16 -1.01 -25.86 -19.13
N ARG A 17 -2.09 -26.45 -18.57
CA ARG A 17 -3.38 -26.57 -19.28
C ARG A 17 -4.00 -25.22 -19.64
N ARG A 18 -3.78 -24.19 -18.82
CA ARG A 18 -4.22 -22.82 -19.08
C ARG A 18 -3.35 -22.07 -20.09
N GLY A 19 -2.23 -22.65 -20.53
CA GLY A 19 -1.29 -22.01 -21.45
C GLY A 19 -0.52 -20.83 -20.85
N THR A 20 -0.42 -20.74 -19.52
CA THR A 20 0.27 -19.63 -18.84
C THR A 20 1.76 -19.89 -18.62
N LEU A 21 2.16 -21.17 -18.58
CA LEU A 21 3.58 -21.56 -18.54
C LEU A 21 4.16 -21.65 -19.96
N PHE A 22 5.43 -21.24 -20.10
CA PHE A 22 6.18 -21.30 -21.35
C PHE A 22 5.50 -20.59 -22.53
N ALA A 23 4.73 -19.52 -22.27
CA ALA A 23 4.03 -18.75 -23.30
C ALA A 23 4.96 -18.24 -24.41
N PHE A 24 6.23 -17.97 -24.10
CA PHE A 24 7.24 -17.58 -25.08
C PHE A 24 7.57 -18.65 -26.13
N LEU A 25 7.22 -19.93 -25.90
CA LEU A 25 7.37 -20.98 -26.91
C LEU A 25 6.13 -21.14 -27.78
N ASN A 26 5.03 -20.47 -27.47
CA ASN A 26 3.78 -20.60 -28.22
C ASN A 26 3.87 -19.82 -29.54
N PRO A 27 3.86 -20.49 -30.71
CA PRO A 27 4.03 -19.83 -32.00
C PRO A 27 2.91 -18.83 -32.32
N HIS A 28 1.69 -19.12 -31.86
CA HIS A 28 0.54 -18.23 -32.06
C HIS A 28 0.69 -16.94 -31.27
N LEU A 29 1.14 -17.02 -30.01
CA LEU A 29 1.38 -15.83 -29.19
C LEU A 29 2.57 -15.02 -29.72
N GLN A 30 3.61 -15.67 -30.22
CA GLN A 30 4.75 -15.00 -30.86
C GLN A 30 4.33 -14.26 -32.14
N ALA A 31 3.46 -14.86 -32.96
CA ALA A 31 2.95 -14.21 -34.16
C ALA A 31 2.06 -12.99 -33.89
N GLN A 32 1.39 -12.96 -32.74
CA GLN A 32 0.55 -11.83 -32.31
C GLN A 32 1.33 -10.72 -31.61
N ALA A 33 2.49 -11.04 -31.03
CA ALA A 33 3.27 -10.09 -30.25
C ALA A 33 4.07 -9.14 -31.16
N THR A 34 4.05 -7.85 -30.84
CA THR A 34 4.89 -6.84 -31.52
C THR A 34 6.38 -7.05 -31.24
N LEU A 35 6.71 -7.66 -30.10
CA LEU A 35 8.08 -7.95 -29.66
C LEU A 35 8.19 -9.41 -29.22
N PRO A 36 9.38 -10.03 -29.32
CA PRO A 36 9.60 -11.39 -28.84
C PRO A 36 9.19 -11.55 -27.38
N LEU A 37 8.37 -12.55 -27.09
CA LEU A 37 7.92 -12.81 -25.73
C LEU A 37 9.12 -13.22 -24.86
N PRO A 38 9.32 -12.58 -23.69
CA PRO A 38 10.45 -12.89 -22.83
C PRO A 38 10.27 -14.26 -22.16
N SER A 39 11.36 -15.02 -22.05
CA SER A 39 11.38 -16.30 -21.33
C SER A 39 11.46 -16.15 -19.81
N THR A 40 11.80 -14.96 -19.33
CA THR A 40 11.97 -14.61 -17.92
C THR A 40 11.20 -13.36 -17.55
N THR A 41 10.91 -13.19 -16.27
CA THR A 41 10.24 -11.99 -15.73
C THR A 41 11.22 -10.83 -15.47
N ASN A 42 12.48 -10.92 -15.93
CA ASN A 42 13.50 -9.89 -15.68
C ASN A 42 13.08 -8.50 -16.18
N ALA A 43 12.37 -8.43 -17.31
CA ALA A 43 11.82 -7.17 -17.82
C ALA A 43 10.79 -6.55 -16.86
N LEU A 44 9.99 -7.39 -16.19
CA LEU A 44 9.03 -6.92 -15.20
C LEU A 44 9.72 -6.51 -13.90
N GLU A 45 10.64 -7.35 -13.40
CA GLU A 45 11.30 -7.12 -12.10
C GLU A 45 12.35 -6.01 -12.14
N GLY A 46 13.19 -6.00 -13.17
CA GLY A 46 14.23 -5.00 -13.40
C GLY A 46 13.74 -3.73 -14.08
N GLY A 47 12.59 -3.80 -14.77
CA GLY A 47 11.95 -2.64 -15.40
C GLY A 47 10.88 -2.04 -14.51
N ILE A 48 9.63 -2.49 -14.69
CA ILE A 48 8.43 -1.89 -14.08
C ILE A 48 8.51 -1.90 -12.55
N ASN A 49 8.77 -3.06 -11.94
CA ASN A 49 8.79 -3.17 -10.47
C ASN A 49 9.96 -2.39 -9.87
N ALA A 50 11.10 -2.31 -10.54
CA ALA A 50 12.23 -1.50 -10.06
C ALA A 50 11.85 -0.01 -10.00
N GLN A 51 11.15 0.50 -11.02
CA GLN A 51 10.69 1.89 -11.06
C GLN A 51 9.61 2.17 -10.01
N ILE A 52 8.64 1.27 -9.81
CA ILE A 52 7.65 1.39 -8.72
C ILE A 52 8.35 1.39 -7.36
N LYS A 53 9.30 0.47 -7.13
CA LYS A 53 10.09 0.42 -5.90
C LYS A 53 10.89 1.71 -5.70
N ALA A 54 11.42 2.31 -6.76
CA ALA A 54 12.13 3.59 -6.69
C ALA A 54 11.19 4.76 -6.36
N LEU A 55 10.02 4.83 -7.00
CA LEU A 55 8.97 5.82 -6.70
C LEU A 55 8.62 5.81 -5.21
N ILE A 56 8.30 4.63 -4.67
CA ILE A 56 7.97 4.47 -3.25
C ILE A 56 9.16 4.90 -2.36
N ARG A 57 10.38 4.55 -2.75
CA ARG A 57 11.59 4.90 -2.01
C ARG A 57 11.87 6.41 -1.98
N ASN A 58 11.63 7.09 -3.09
CA ASN A 58 11.83 8.53 -3.22
C ASN A 58 10.76 9.33 -2.45
N HIS A 59 9.57 8.76 -2.29
CA HIS A 59 8.45 9.37 -1.57
C HIS A 59 8.21 8.76 -0.18
N ARG A 60 9.28 8.28 0.46
CA ARG A 60 9.24 7.87 1.87
C ARG A 60 8.73 9.02 2.74
N GLY A 61 7.72 8.76 3.57
CA GLY A 61 7.06 9.76 4.41
C GLY A 61 5.66 10.17 3.95
N LEU A 62 5.24 9.75 2.76
CA LEU A 62 3.82 9.81 2.38
C LEU A 62 2.99 8.82 3.23
N SER A 63 1.73 9.18 3.48
CA SER A 63 0.76 8.23 4.02
C SER A 63 0.56 7.06 3.06
N GLU A 64 0.12 5.91 3.56
CA GLU A 64 -0.16 4.74 2.73
C GLU A 64 -1.11 5.06 1.57
N ASN A 65 -2.16 5.85 1.84
CA ASN A 65 -3.12 6.28 0.83
C ASN A 65 -2.47 7.15 -0.26
N HIS A 66 -1.56 8.05 0.11
CA HIS A 66 -0.84 8.87 -0.87
C HIS A 66 0.19 8.05 -1.66
N MET A 67 0.91 7.11 -1.03
CA MET A 67 1.82 6.20 -1.73
C MET A 67 1.06 5.32 -2.73
N ARG A 68 -0.07 4.74 -2.32
CA ARG A 68 -0.94 3.95 -3.21
C ARG A 68 -1.38 4.80 -4.41
N ARG A 69 -1.87 6.02 -4.17
CA ARG A 69 -2.27 6.93 -5.24
C ARG A 69 -1.12 7.31 -6.17
N ALA A 70 0.09 7.50 -5.65
CA ALA A 70 1.28 7.76 -6.48
C ALA A 70 1.60 6.57 -7.39
N VAL A 71 1.54 5.34 -6.87
CA VAL A 71 1.73 4.12 -7.66
C VAL A 71 0.63 3.95 -8.70
N GLU A 72 -0.63 4.19 -8.34
CA GLU A 72 -1.77 4.18 -9.28
C GLU A 72 -1.54 5.15 -10.45
N TRP A 73 -1.13 6.39 -10.16
CA TRP A 73 -0.81 7.39 -11.18
C TRP A 73 0.36 6.98 -12.06
N TRP A 74 1.40 6.41 -11.47
CA TRP A 74 2.55 5.92 -12.23
C TRP A 74 2.13 4.80 -13.18
N CYS A 75 1.37 3.81 -12.71
CA CYS A 75 0.84 2.73 -13.55
C CYS A 75 -0.07 3.26 -14.66
N TYR A 76 -0.92 4.24 -14.36
CA TYR A 76 -1.79 4.88 -15.35
C TYR A 76 -0.97 5.51 -16.49
N LEU A 77 0.04 6.32 -16.16
CA LEU A 77 0.90 7.00 -17.13
C LEU A 77 1.75 6.03 -17.98
N HIS A 78 1.99 4.81 -17.50
CA HIS A 78 2.74 3.76 -18.22
C HIS A 78 1.82 2.69 -18.84
N SER A 79 0.52 2.96 -18.94
CA SER A 79 -0.41 2.14 -19.70
C SER A 79 -0.30 2.44 -21.21
N GLU A 80 -0.98 1.66 -22.05
CA GLU A 80 -0.88 1.80 -23.50
C GLU A 80 -1.42 3.15 -24.01
N ASN A 81 -2.47 3.70 -23.38
CA ASN A 81 -3.18 4.90 -23.83
C ASN A 81 -3.59 5.82 -22.66
N PRO A 82 -2.64 6.44 -21.93
CA PRO A 82 -2.98 7.39 -20.89
C PRO A 82 -3.55 8.68 -21.48
N VAL A 83 -4.61 9.20 -20.87
CA VAL A 83 -5.04 10.57 -21.11
C VAL A 83 -4.05 11.51 -20.43
N ILE A 84 -3.72 12.62 -21.09
CA ILE A 84 -2.83 13.61 -20.52
C ILE A 84 -3.44 14.13 -19.21
N PRO A 85 -2.71 14.12 -18.06
CA PRO A 85 -3.31 14.36 -16.75
C PRO A 85 -4.13 15.66 -16.62
N HIS A 86 -3.73 16.73 -17.30
CA HIS A 86 -4.45 18.00 -17.23
C HIS A 86 -5.87 17.93 -17.83
N LEU A 87 -6.13 17.01 -18.76
CA LEU A 87 -7.45 16.79 -19.36
C LEU A 87 -8.41 16.02 -18.43
N LEU A 88 -7.88 15.36 -17.40
CA LEU A 88 -8.68 14.67 -16.38
C LEU A 88 -9.27 15.64 -15.35
N ILE A 89 -8.79 16.88 -15.32
CA ILE A 89 -9.26 17.92 -14.41
C ILE A 89 -10.58 18.47 -14.94
N LYS A 90 -11.66 18.20 -14.23
CA LYS A 90 -12.98 18.79 -14.49
C LYS A 90 -13.17 20.05 -13.65
N PRO A 91 -14.06 20.98 -14.06
CA PRO A 91 -14.36 22.19 -13.28
C PRO A 91 -14.77 21.89 -11.83
N GLU A 92 -15.46 20.77 -11.58
CA GLU A 92 -15.85 20.31 -10.24
C GLU A 92 -14.66 20.04 -9.31
N HIS A 93 -13.49 19.65 -9.84
CA HIS A 93 -12.29 19.37 -9.04
C HIS A 93 -11.59 20.63 -8.52
N LEU A 94 -11.94 21.81 -9.05
CA LEU A 94 -11.39 23.09 -8.59
C LEU A 94 -12.02 23.56 -7.28
N ASN A 95 -13.12 22.93 -6.86
CA ASN A 95 -13.82 23.22 -5.62
C ASN A 95 -13.48 22.14 -4.58
N PRO A 96 -12.44 22.32 -3.74
CA PRO A 96 -12.06 21.32 -2.76
C PRO A 96 -13.21 21.11 -1.76
N GLN A 97 -13.60 19.86 -1.57
CA GLN A 97 -14.50 19.50 -0.47
C GLN A 97 -13.77 19.66 0.86
N ALA A 98 -14.48 20.18 1.88
CA ALA A 98 -13.92 20.31 3.21
C ALA A 98 -13.49 18.92 3.71
N LYS A 99 -12.23 18.79 4.15
CA LYS A 99 -11.79 17.57 4.84
C LYS A 99 -12.70 17.33 6.04
N PRO A 100 -13.13 16.09 6.31
CA PRO A 100 -13.80 15.76 7.56
C PRO A 100 -12.92 16.25 8.71
N GLN A 101 -13.44 17.14 9.55
CA GLN A 101 -12.73 17.57 10.74
C GLN A 101 -12.69 16.37 11.70
N THR A 102 -11.50 15.81 11.93
CA THR A 102 -11.27 14.96 13.10
C THR A 102 -11.52 15.85 14.31
N ARG A 103 -12.67 15.67 14.96
CA ARG A 103 -12.96 16.35 16.23
C ARG A 103 -12.04 15.74 17.28
N GLU A 104 -10.90 16.37 17.53
CA GLU A 104 -10.16 16.08 18.74
C GLU A 104 -11.08 16.41 19.93
N PRO A 105 -11.26 15.50 20.90
CA PRO A 105 -11.96 15.84 22.12
C PRO A 105 -11.25 17.04 22.73
N LYS A 106 -12.00 18.10 23.05
CA LYS A 106 -11.45 19.30 23.69
C LYS A 106 -10.60 18.85 24.89
N PRO A 107 -9.37 19.37 25.08
CA PRO A 107 -8.62 19.16 26.31
C PRO A 107 -9.36 19.85 27.45
N GLY A 108 -10.36 19.17 28.00
CA GLY A 108 -10.98 19.50 29.28
C GLY A 108 -10.21 18.78 30.39
N PRO A 109 -10.32 19.24 31.64
CA PRO A 109 -9.73 18.53 32.76
C PRO A 109 -10.18 17.07 32.76
N ALA A 110 -9.25 16.15 33.05
CA ALA A 110 -9.56 14.73 33.15
C ALA A 110 -10.69 14.52 34.16
N LEU A 111 -11.71 13.75 33.79
CA LEU A 111 -12.87 13.40 34.63
C LEU A 111 -12.47 12.72 35.96
N TRP A 112 -11.22 12.27 36.07
CA TRP A 112 -10.73 11.37 37.12
C TRP A 112 -10.00 12.06 38.27
N ASP A 113 -10.00 13.39 38.36
CA ASP A 113 -9.34 14.14 39.45
C ASP A 113 -10.30 14.41 40.64
N VAL A 114 -11.18 13.44 40.95
CA VAL A 114 -12.10 13.48 42.09
C VAL A 114 -11.79 12.38 43.13
N GLY A 115 -10.67 11.69 42.97
CA GLY A 115 -10.33 10.50 43.76
C GLY A 115 -9.53 10.76 45.04
N ILE A 116 -9.17 12.00 45.36
CA ILE A 116 -8.39 12.32 46.57
C ILE A 116 -9.18 13.30 47.42
N ASP A 117 -10.01 12.77 48.32
CA ASP A 117 -10.57 13.56 49.41
C ASP A 117 -9.49 13.62 50.52
N LEU A 118 -8.70 14.69 50.53
CA LEU A 118 -7.75 14.97 51.61
C LEU A 118 -8.52 15.36 52.87
N THR A 119 -9.34 14.45 53.40
CA THR A 119 -9.78 14.55 54.78
C THR A 119 -8.58 14.30 55.67
N GLN A 120 -8.53 15.03 56.77
CA GLN A 120 -7.42 15.19 57.69
C GLN A 120 -6.86 13.87 58.30
N THR A 121 -7.46 12.72 58.02
CA THR A 121 -7.03 11.40 58.47
C THR A 121 -5.94 10.73 57.63
N ASP A 122 -5.70 11.19 56.40
CA ASP A 122 -4.68 10.59 55.51
C ASP A 122 -3.29 11.24 55.62
N TYR A 123 -3.13 12.21 56.52
CA TYR A 123 -1.83 12.82 56.80
C TYR A 123 -1.00 11.91 57.72
N HIS A 124 -0.14 11.07 57.14
CA HIS A 124 0.85 10.29 57.87
C HIS A 124 2.18 11.07 57.94
N PRO A 125 2.56 11.66 59.10
CA PRO A 125 3.75 12.51 59.20
C PRO A 125 5.09 11.75 59.07
N ASP A 126 5.05 10.42 59.04
CA ASP A 126 6.24 9.57 59.02
C ASP A 126 6.92 9.46 57.65
N ILE A 127 6.34 10.04 56.60
CA ILE A 127 6.95 10.09 55.26
C ILE A 127 7.82 11.35 55.14
N SER A 128 8.74 11.55 56.07
CA SER A 128 9.77 12.57 55.95
C SER A 128 11.00 11.98 55.25
N ILE A 129 11.33 12.51 54.08
CA ILE A 129 12.58 12.20 53.37
C ILE A 129 13.73 12.75 54.24
N ARG A 130 14.57 11.86 54.79
CA ARG A 130 15.83 12.26 55.42
C ARG A 130 16.75 12.87 54.36
N LYS A 131 17.22 14.10 54.62
CA LYS A 131 18.29 14.76 53.85
C LYS A 131 19.61 14.00 53.98
#